data_AF-A0A178E0Y5-F1
#
_entry.id   AF-A0A178E0Y5-F1
#
_cell.length_a   1.000
_cell.length_b   1.000
_cell.length_c   1.000
_cell.angle_alpha   90.00
_cell.angle_beta   90.00
_cell.angle_gamma   90.00
#
_symmetry.space_group_name_H-M   'P 1'
#
loop_
_entity.id
_entity.type
_entity.pdbx_description
1 polymer ?
#
loop_
_entity_poly.entity_id
_entity_poly.type
_entity_poly.pdbx_seq_one_letter_code
_entity_poly.pdbx_strand_id
1 'polypeptide(L)'
;MAQHSAVLYDACKRSSKEHNYRGIHMPNDDPLIFGLFVDWMHEGSYDFPASDSKTSNNGGPLINADIKAWMLGDKLRCTAFKNFAMARLHAECSRWAAIKSLALTPTEIRFVCERTGEDSKLRACVLDFVGGFVQDPAKLAGDEAEWTALFQSYAPVRSVAAAHLLGKPGPKRSVKDVEEYIEKE
;
A
#
# COMPACT_ATOMS: atom_id res chain seq x y z
N MET A 1 -2.43 -0.05 21.77
CA MET A 1 -2.80 1.25 21.12
C MET A 1 -1.75 2.34 21.30
N ALA A 2 -1.67 3.03 22.44
CA ALA A 2 -0.75 4.16 22.61
C ALA A 2 0.75 3.77 22.54
N GLN A 3 1.10 2.55 22.94
CA GLN A 3 2.49 2.06 22.86
C GLN A 3 2.97 1.79 21.43
N HIS A 4 2.06 1.62 20.47
CA HIS A 4 2.40 1.22 19.09
C HIS A 4 2.29 2.38 18.09
N SER A 5 1.69 3.50 18.48
CA SER A 5 1.56 4.68 17.63
C SER A 5 1.75 5.95 18.45
N ALA A 6 2.78 6.73 18.10
CA ALA A 6 3.01 8.04 18.69
C ALA A 6 1.82 8.99 18.49
N VAL A 7 1.13 8.87 17.34
CA VAL A 7 -0.06 9.66 17.03
C VAL A 7 -1.22 9.31 17.96
N LEU A 8 -1.48 8.01 18.18
CA LEU A 8 -2.53 7.59 19.12
C LEU A 8 -2.15 7.91 20.57
N TYR A 9 -0.87 7.80 20.92
CA TYR A 9 -0.36 8.24 22.23
C TYR A 9 -0.67 9.72 22.47
N ASP A 10 -0.30 10.58 21.52
CA ASP A 10 -0.54 12.02 21.60
C ASP A 10 -2.04 12.34 21.62
N ALA A 11 -2.85 11.65 20.81
CA ALA A 11 -4.30 11.80 20.79
C ALA A 11 -4.94 11.39 22.13
N CYS A 12 -4.52 10.27 22.74
CA CYS A 12 -4.97 9.85 24.06
C CYS A 12 -4.56 10.86 25.16
N LYS A 13 -3.35 11.43 25.07
CA LYS A 13 -2.85 12.42 26.02
C LYS A 13 -3.60 13.76 25.92
N ARG A 14 -4.03 14.15 24.72
CA ARG A 14 -4.84 15.37 24.48
C ARG A 14 -6.29 15.17 24.89
N SER A 15 -6.91 14.04 24.53
CA SER A 15 -8.31 13.76 24.90
C SER A 15 -8.49 13.60 26.41
N SER A 16 -7.46 13.15 27.14
CA SER A 16 -7.49 13.11 28.60
C SER A 16 -7.49 14.50 29.26
N LYS A 17 -7.11 15.57 28.54
CA LYS A 17 -7.11 16.95 29.05
C LYS A 17 -8.41 17.71 28.74
N GLU A 18 -9.16 17.28 27.74
CA GLU A 18 -10.44 17.87 27.35
C GLU A 18 -11.57 17.01 27.93
N HIS A 19 -12.08 17.41 29.09
CA HIS A 19 -13.23 16.77 29.75
C HIS A 19 -14.48 16.80 28.84
N ASN A 20 -14.69 15.79 27.99
CA ASN A 20 -15.99 15.12 27.70
C ASN A 20 -16.03 14.22 26.45
N TYR A 21 -14.94 13.98 25.73
CA TYR A 21 -14.98 13.06 24.57
C TYR A 21 -13.92 11.95 24.66
N ARG A 22 -14.36 10.74 25.04
CA ARG A 22 -13.54 9.51 25.05
C ARG A 22 -13.53 8.82 23.68
N GLY A 23 -13.18 9.54 22.61
CA GLY A 23 -13.13 8.95 21.27
C GLY A 23 -12.15 9.67 20.36
N ILE A 24 -11.36 8.91 19.59
CA ILE A 24 -10.55 9.45 18.49
C ILE A 24 -11.38 9.29 17.22
N HIS A 25 -11.77 10.41 16.61
CA HIS A 25 -12.56 10.39 15.38
C HIS A 25 -11.63 10.37 14.16
N MET A 26 -11.80 9.38 13.28
CA MET A 26 -11.03 9.19 12.05
C MET A 26 -11.98 9.09 10.84
N PRO A 27 -12.53 10.23 10.36
CA PRO A 27 -13.63 10.24 9.38
C PRO A 27 -13.24 9.70 8.00
N ASN A 28 -11.96 9.86 7.66
CA ASN A 28 -11.46 9.63 6.30
C ASN A 28 -10.73 8.29 6.17
N ASP A 29 -10.69 7.50 7.24
CA ASP A 29 -10.01 6.21 7.28
C ASP A 29 -11.02 5.09 7.06
N ASP A 30 -10.57 4.04 6.40
CA ASP A 30 -11.38 2.86 6.12
C ASP A 30 -11.52 2.05 7.42
N PRO A 31 -12.74 1.83 7.94
CA PRO A 31 -12.94 1.12 9.20
C PRO A 31 -12.36 -0.29 9.19
N LEU A 32 -12.37 -0.97 8.04
CA LEU A 32 -11.81 -2.31 7.90
C LEU A 32 -10.30 -2.28 8.12
N ILE A 33 -9.61 -1.30 7.52
CA ILE A 33 -8.16 -1.15 7.62
C ILE A 33 -7.75 -0.76 9.04
N PHE A 34 -8.57 0.05 9.73
CA PHE A 34 -8.34 0.30 11.15
C PHE A 34 -8.52 -0.96 11.99
N GLY A 35 -9.48 -1.82 11.66
CA GLY A 35 -9.63 -3.16 12.24
C GLY A 35 -8.34 -3.99 12.12
N LEU A 36 -7.75 -4.06 10.91
CA LEU A 36 -6.47 -4.75 10.68
C LEU A 36 -5.33 -4.21 11.55
N PHE A 37 -5.28 -2.90 11.78
CA PHE A 37 -4.33 -2.30 12.70
C PHE A 37 -4.56 -2.74 14.15
N VAL A 38 -5.82 -2.86 14.57
CA VAL A 38 -6.19 -3.36 15.90
C VAL A 38 -5.80 -4.82 16.07
N ASP A 39 -6.07 -5.66 15.07
CA ASP A 39 -5.71 -7.09 15.11
C ASP A 39 -4.19 -7.24 15.21
N TRP A 40 -3.44 -6.53 14.37
CA TRP A 40 -1.98 -6.52 14.41
C TRP A 40 -1.41 -6.04 15.74
N MET A 41 -2.03 -5.05 16.39
CA MET A 41 -1.57 -4.62 17.71
C MET A 41 -1.70 -5.71 18.79
N HIS A 42 -2.70 -6.59 18.68
CA HIS A 42 -2.93 -7.65 19.67
C HIS A 42 -2.14 -8.92 19.35
N GLU A 43 -2.02 -9.26 18.07
CA GLU A 43 -1.50 -10.55 17.63
C GLU A 43 -0.11 -10.46 16.99
N GLY A 44 0.35 -9.26 16.65
CA GLY A 44 1.56 -9.04 15.85
C GLY A 44 1.38 -9.35 14.37
N SER A 45 0.17 -9.73 13.96
CA SER A 45 -0.23 -10.05 12.59
C SER A 45 -1.68 -9.64 12.33
N TYR A 46 -2.01 -9.45 11.06
CA TYR A 46 -3.40 -9.41 10.61
C TYR A 46 -3.55 -10.30 9.37
N ASP A 47 -4.76 -10.79 9.16
CA ASP A 47 -5.17 -11.52 7.97
C ASP A 47 -6.56 -11.05 7.53
N PHE A 48 -6.85 -11.20 6.24
CA PHE A 48 -8.18 -10.96 5.69
C PHE A 48 -8.50 -11.99 4.61
N PRO A 49 -9.78 -12.34 4.41
CA PRO A 49 -10.19 -13.20 3.31
C PRO A 49 -9.80 -12.60 1.95
N ALA A 50 -9.55 -13.44 0.94
CA ALA A 50 -9.23 -12.96 -0.40
C ALA A 50 -10.33 -12.05 -1.02
N SER A 51 -11.60 -12.23 -0.61
CA SER A 51 -12.71 -11.34 -1.00
C SER A 51 -12.52 -9.90 -0.53
N ASP A 52 -11.77 -9.70 0.56
CA ASP A 52 -11.59 -8.43 1.24
C ASP A 52 -10.20 -7.85 0.96
N SER A 53 -9.44 -8.50 0.06
CA SER A 53 -8.11 -8.07 -0.38
C SER A 53 -8.09 -6.70 -1.02
N LYS A 54 -9.24 -6.20 -1.48
CA LYS A 54 -9.41 -4.81 -1.90
C LYS A 54 -10.64 -4.22 -1.23
N THR A 55 -10.50 -2.97 -0.78
CA THR A 55 -11.53 -2.28 0.00
C THR A 55 -11.78 -0.89 -0.56
N SER A 56 -12.95 -0.32 -0.30
CA SER A 56 -13.31 1.05 -0.68
C SER A 56 -13.72 1.82 0.56
N ASN A 57 -13.32 3.10 0.66
CA ASN A 57 -13.87 4.00 1.66
C ASN A 57 -14.94 4.88 1.01
N ASN A 58 -16.15 4.89 1.55
CA ASN A 58 -17.27 5.76 1.13
C ASN A 58 -17.56 5.77 -0.39
N GLY A 59 -17.52 4.60 -1.05
CA GLY A 59 -17.77 4.49 -2.49
C GLY A 59 -16.61 4.97 -3.38
N GLY A 60 -15.43 5.21 -2.79
CA GLY A 60 -14.19 5.45 -3.52
C GLY A 60 -13.67 4.22 -4.28
N PRO A 61 -12.49 4.31 -4.90
CA PRO A 61 -11.91 3.19 -5.64
C PRO A 61 -11.64 1.99 -4.73
N LEU A 62 -11.74 0.80 -5.29
CA LEU A 62 -11.38 -0.45 -4.64
C LEU A 62 -9.83 -0.59 -4.69
N ILE A 63 -9.18 -0.53 -3.53
CA ILE A 63 -7.72 -0.53 -3.41
C ILE A 63 -7.30 -1.70 -2.54
N ASN A 64 -6.19 -2.36 -2.90
CA ASN A 64 -5.57 -3.40 -2.08
C ASN A 64 -5.46 -3.00 -0.59
N ALA A 65 -5.88 -3.91 0.28
CA ALA A 65 -5.95 -3.68 1.73
C ALA A 65 -4.57 -3.46 2.36
N ASP A 66 -3.53 -4.16 1.91
CA ASP A 66 -2.15 -3.96 2.40
C ASP A 66 -1.59 -2.59 1.98
N ILE A 67 -1.94 -2.08 0.79
CA ILE A 67 -1.61 -0.70 0.38
C ILE A 67 -2.21 0.31 1.36
N LYS A 68 -3.49 0.14 1.70
CA LYS A 68 -4.18 1.02 2.65
C LYS A 68 -3.64 0.86 4.08
N ALA A 69 -3.33 -0.37 4.50
CA ALA A 69 -2.72 -0.66 5.79
C ALA A 69 -1.36 0.02 5.92
N TRP A 70 -0.52 -0.06 4.87
CA TRP A 70 0.75 0.67 4.82
C TRP A 70 0.56 2.17 4.99
N MET A 71 -0.39 2.77 4.26
CA MET A 71 -0.71 4.20 4.39
C MET A 71 -1.24 4.58 5.78
N LEU A 72 -2.06 3.72 6.39
CA LEU A 72 -2.51 3.92 7.76
C LEU A 72 -1.32 3.87 8.73
N GLY A 73 -0.40 2.90 8.57
CA GLY A 73 0.81 2.80 9.36
C GLY A 73 1.68 4.05 9.26
N ASP A 74 1.85 4.58 8.05
CA ASP A 74 2.58 5.82 7.82
C ASP A 74 1.90 7.02 8.51
N LYS A 75 0.58 7.14 8.35
CA LYS A 75 -0.24 8.17 9.02
C LYS A 75 -0.17 8.08 10.54
N LEU A 76 -0.19 6.87 11.10
CA LEU A 76 -0.13 6.62 12.54
C LEU A 76 1.31 6.66 13.08
N ARG A 77 2.32 6.83 12.21
CA ARG A 77 3.75 6.73 12.53
C ARG A 77 4.08 5.42 13.25
N CYS A 78 3.53 4.32 12.75
CA CYS A 78 3.76 2.98 13.25
C CYS A 78 4.61 2.21 12.23
N THR A 79 5.94 2.34 12.34
CA THR A 79 6.90 1.73 11.41
C THR A 79 6.76 0.21 11.34
N ALA A 80 6.58 -0.45 12.49
CA ALA A 80 6.41 -1.90 12.56
C ALA A 80 5.17 -2.39 11.78
N PHE A 81 4.02 -1.73 11.92
CA PHE A 81 2.81 -2.05 11.15
C PHE A 81 3.01 -1.77 9.65
N LYS A 82 3.66 -0.64 9.33
CA LYS A 82 3.99 -0.27 7.96
C LYS A 82 4.88 -1.32 7.28
N ASN A 83 5.90 -1.81 7.99
CA ASN A 83 6.78 -2.87 7.53
C ASN A 83 6.04 -4.21 7.38
N PHE A 84 5.14 -4.53 8.31
CA PHE A 84 4.33 -5.74 8.21
C PHE A 84 3.43 -5.72 6.96
N ALA A 85 2.73 -4.61 6.71
CA ALA A 85 1.92 -4.43 5.51
C ALA A 85 2.76 -4.48 4.22
N MET A 86 3.96 -3.88 4.22
CA MET A 86 4.89 -3.98 3.09
C MET A 86 5.32 -5.43 2.83
N ALA A 87 5.68 -6.18 3.88
CA ALA A 87 6.11 -7.57 3.75
C ALA A 87 4.99 -8.45 3.19
N ARG A 88 3.76 -8.24 3.63
CA ARG A 88 2.58 -8.92 3.06
C ARG A 88 2.38 -8.58 1.60
N LEU A 89 2.34 -7.29 1.25
CA LEU A 89 2.18 -6.84 -0.12
C LEU A 89 3.26 -7.42 -1.06
N HIS A 90 4.51 -7.45 -0.60
CA HIS A 90 5.65 -8.02 -1.36
C HIS A 90 5.56 -9.54 -1.50
N ALA A 91 5.16 -10.25 -0.45
CA ALA A 91 4.95 -11.69 -0.49
C ALA A 91 3.81 -12.08 -1.44
N GLU A 92 2.73 -11.28 -1.47
CA GLU A 92 1.64 -11.41 -2.43
C GLU A 92 2.15 -11.22 -3.86
N CYS A 93 2.91 -10.15 -4.13
CA CYS A 93 3.55 -9.88 -5.43
C CYS A 93 4.33 -11.09 -5.97
N SER A 94 5.08 -11.74 -5.08
CA SER A 94 5.89 -12.92 -5.38
C SER A 94 5.07 -14.18 -5.63
N ARG A 95 3.88 -14.30 -5.03
CA ARG A 95 2.97 -15.47 -5.14
C ARG A 95 1.90 -15.34 -6.24
N TRP A 96 1.76 -14.19 -6.93
CA TRP A 96 0.69 -13.90 -7.91
C TRP A 96 0.65 -14.76 -9.21
N ALA A 97 1.20 -15.97 -9.24
CA ALA A 97 1.07 -16.85 -10.41
C ALA A 97 -0.32 -17.51 -10.53
N ALA A 98 -1.19 -17.45 -9.50
CA ALA A 98 -2.41 -18.26 -9.44
C ALA A 98 -3.75 -17.50 -9.29
N ILE A 99 -3.76 -16.23 -8.87
CA ILE A 99 -5.00 -15.54 -8.48
C ILE A 99 -5.10 -14.15 -9.12
N LYS A 100 -5.94 -14.00 -10.15
CA LYS A 100 -6.18 -12.73 -10.88
C LYS A 100 -6.73 -11.60 -10.01
N SER A 101 -7.43 -11.89 -8.92
CA SER A 101 -8.02 -10.85 -8.05
C SER A 101 -6.99 -10.00 -7.32
N LEU A 102 -5.72 -10.42 -7.33
CA LEU A 102 -4.63 -9.70 -6.67
C LEU A 102 -3.78 -8.85 -7.63
N ALA A 103 -4.10 -8.83 -8.93
CA ALA A 103 -3.40 -7.99 -9.89
C ALA A 103 -3.53 -6.50 -9.51
N LEU A 104 -2.42 -5.78 -9.64
CA LEU A 104 -2.37 -4.32 -9.45
C LEU A 104 -3.02 -3.63 -10.65
N THR A 105 -3.84 -2.61 -10.38
CA THR A 105 -4.56 -1.84 -11.39
C THR A 105 -3.98 -0.42 -11.54
N PRO A 106 -4.20 0.27 -12.67
CA PRO A 106 -3.88 1.68 -12.84
C PRO A 106 -4.46 2.57 -11.75
N THR A 107 -5.67 2.24 -11.26
CA THR A 107 -6.34 2.94 -10.18
C THR A 107 -5.57 2.83 -8.87
N GLU A 108 -5.04 1.66 -8.52
CA GLU A 108 -4.20 1.46 -7.33
C GLU A 108 -2.85 2.17 -7.45
N ILE A 109 -2.20 2.08 -8.61
CA ILE A 109 -0.91 2.75 -8.86
C ILE A 109 -1.07 4.26 -8.77
N ARG A 110 -2.14 4.80 -9.36
CA ARG A 110 -2.50 6.22 -9.25
C ARG A 110 -2.72 6.60 -7.79
N PHE A 111 -3.53 5.83 -7.06
CA PHE A 111 -3.82 6.07 -5.66
C PHE A 111 -2.54 6.14 -4.80
N VAL A 112 -1.57 5.25 -5.04
CA VAL A 112 -0.26 5.30 -4.39
C VAL A 112 0.50 6.56 -4.77
N CYS A 113 0.59 6.88 -6.07
CA CYS A 113 1.32 8.05 -6.55
C CYS A 113 0.76 9.39 -6.04
N GLU A 114 -0.56 9.49 -5.85
CA GLU A 114 -1.24 10.70 -5.35
C GLU A 114 -1.07 10.90 -3.85
N ARG A 115 -0.89 9.81 -3.09
CA ARG A 115 -0.93 9.83 -1.61
C ARG A 115 0.42 9.60 -0.95
N THR A 116 1.48 9.44 -1.72
CA THR A 116 2.83 9.17 -1.19
C THR A 116 3.88 10.09 -1.82
N GLY A 117 4.91 10.41 -1.03
CA GLY A 117 6.10 11.13 -1.51
C GLY A 117 6.90 10.32 -2.54
N GLU A 118 7.80 10.98 -3.27
CA GLU A 118 8.67 10.34 -4.26
C GLU A 118 9.68 9.37 -3.61
N ASP A 119 10.02 9.60 -2.35
CA ASP A 119 10.91 8.81 -1.50
C ASP A 119 10.20 7.67 -0.76
N SER A 120 8.87 7.55 -0.92
CA SER A 120 8.07 6.51 -0.27
C SER A 120 8.50 5.11 -0.70
N LYS A 121 8.75 4.24 0.29
CA LYS A 121 9.03 2.83 0.05
C LYS A 121 7.89 2.10 -0.64
N LEU A 122 6.64 2.45 -0.33
CA LEU A 122 5.46 1.90 -1.01
C LEU A 122 5.46 2.27 -2.49
N ARG A 123 5.73 3.54 -2.79
CA ARG A 123 5.81 4.01 -4.19
C ARG A 123 6.93 3.32 -4.94
N ALA A 124 8.10 3.20 -4.33
CA ALA A 124 9.23 2.48 -4.91
C ALA A 124 8.87 1.01 -5.20
N CYS A 125 8.27 0.30 -4.25
CA CYS A 125 7.85 -1.09 -4.41
C CYS A 125 6.85 -1.24 -5.57
N VAL A 126 5.84 -0.38 -5.64
CA VAL A 126 4.83 -0.42 -6.72
C VAL A 126 5.43 -0.09 -8.09
N LEU A 127 6.35 0.87 -8.18
CA LEU A 127 7.01 1.21 -9.45
C LEU A 127 7.97 0.10 -9.92
N ASP A 128 8.73 -0.49 -9.01
CA ASP A 128 9.59 -1.64 -9.30
C ASP A 128 8.74 -2.85 -9.76
N PHE A 129 7.56 -3.03 -9.14
CA PHE A 129 6.57 -4.01 -9.58
C PHE A 129 6.08 -3.76 -11.02
N VAL A 130 5.65 -2.53 -11.32
CA VAL A 130 5.20 -2.16 -12.68
C VAL A 130 6.32 -2.38 -13.70
N GLY A 131 7.55 -1.92 -13.41
CA GLY A 131 8.71 -2.11 -14.27
C GLY A 131 9.10 -3.58 -14.44
N GLY A 132 8.63 -4.48 -13.57
CA GLY A 132 8.86 -5.92 -13.68
C GLY A 132 7.87 -6.69 -14.49
N PHE A 133 6.63 -6.24 -14.48
CA PHE A 133 5.49 -7.02 -14.93
C PHE A 133 4.63 -6.27 -15.93
N VAL A 134 5.14 -5.20 -16.56
CA VAL A 134 4.40 -4.38 -17.54
C VAL A 134 3.79 -5.18 -18.70
N GLN A 135 4.36 -6.34 -19.04
CA GLN A 135 3.84 -7.24 -20.08
C GLN A 135 3.02 -8.43 -19.54
N ASP A 136 2.82 -8.53 -18.22
CA ASP A 136 2.14 -9.65 -17.57
C ASP A 136 0.73 -9.24 -17.10
N PRO A 137 -0.33 -9.55 -17.88
CA PRO A 137 -1.70 -9.20 -17.53
C PRO A 137 -2.26 -10.00 -16.33
N ALA A 138 -1.57 -11.04 -15.85
CA ALA A 138 -1.95 -11.74 -14.62
C ALA A 138 -1.50 -10.97 -13.37
N LYS A 139 -0.52 -10.07 -13.54
CA LYS A 139 0.10 -9.27 -12.47
C LYS A 139 -0.37 -7.82 -12.50
N LEU A 140 -0.60 -7.29 -13.70
CA LEU A 140 -1.09 -5.94 -13.95
C LEU A 140 -2.40 -6.00 -14.74
N ALA A 141 -3.50 -5.68 -14.08
CA ALA A 141 -4.83 -5.63 -14.68
C ALA A 141 -5.18 -4.20 -15.12
N GLY A 142 -6.25 -4.03 -15.89
CA GLY A 142 -6.75 -2.72 -16.33
C GLY A 142 -6.86 -2.64 -17.86
N ASP A 143 -7.61 -1.66 -18.34
CA ASP A 143 -7.79 -1.44 -19.78
C ASP A 143 -6.76 -0.46 -20.37
N GLU A 144 -6.67 -0.45 -21.70
CA GLU A 144 -5.72 0.39 -22.44
C GLU A 144 -5.90 1.88 -22.15
N ALA A 145 -7.14 2.35 -21.97
CA ALA A 145 -7.43 3.76 -21.71
C ALA A 145 -6.96 4.18 -20.32
N GLU A 146 -7.17 3.34 -19.31
CA GLU A 146 -6.68 3.54 -17.94
C GLU A 146 -5.16 3.60 -17.89
N TRP A 147 -4.48 2.65 -18.54
CA TRP A 147 -3.02 2.62 -18.63
C TRP A 147 -2.47 3.83 -19.38
N THR A 148 -3.09 4.21 -20.50
CA THR A 148 -2.70 5.39 -21.27
C THR A 148 -2.80 6.66 -20.44
N ALA A 149 -3.91 6.85 -19.72
CA ALA A 149 -4.10 8.00 -18.84
C ALA A 149 -3.06 8.02 -17.70
N LEU A 150 -2.75 6.86 -17.11
CA LEU A 150 -1.73 6.73 -16.07
C LEU A 150 -0.34 7.11 -16.59
N PHE A 151 0.07 6.57 -17.74
CA PHE A 151 1.39 6.87 -18.32
C PHE A 151 1.52 8.32 -18.76
N GLN A 152 0.44 8.98 -19.20
CA GLN A 152 0.45 10.41 -19.50
C GLN A 152 0.67 11.24 -18.23
N SER A 153 -0.04 10.89 -17.16
CA SER A 153 -0.07 11.67 -15.91
C SER A 153 1.17 11.46 -15.04
N TYR A 154 1.76 10.27 -15.04
CA TYR A 154 2.83 9.89 -14.12
C TYR A 154 4.12 9.48 -14.86
N ALA A 155 5.02 10.45 -15.03
CA ALA A 155 6.31 10.23 -15.69
C ALA A 155 7.14 9.07 -15.09
N PRO A 156 7.22 8.88 -13.75
CA PRO A 156 7.96 7.76 -13.18
C PRO A 156 7.41 6.39 -13.61
N VAL A 157 6.08 6.24 -13.65
CA VAL A 157 5.41 5.01 -14.09
C VAL A 157 5.75 4.72 -15.56
N ARG A 158 5.66 5.75 -16.42
CA ARG A 158 6.04 5.65 -17.83
C ARG A 158 7.51 5.27 -18.01
N SER A 159 8.41 5.84 -17.22
CA SER A 159 9.85 5.57 -17.30
C SER A 159 10.21 4.13 -16.94
N VAL A 160 9.64 3.57 -15.87
CA VAL A 160 9.92 2.17 -15.48
C VAL A 160 9.34 1.17 -16.49
N ALA A 161 8.15 1.45 -17.01
CA ALA A 161 7.53 0.66 -18.09
C ALA A 161 8.39 0.68 -19.37
N ALA A 162 8.82 1.86 -19.82
CA ALA A 162 9.66 2.00 -21.01
C ALA A 162 11.03 1.33 -20.84
N ALA A 163 11.63 1.40 -19.66
CA ALA A 163 12.91 0.76 -19.38
C ALA A 163 12.83 -0.77 -19.59
N HIS A 164 11.74 -1.39 -19.13
CA HIS A 164 11.48 -2.82 -19.35
C HIS A 164 11.30 -3.15 -20.84
N LEU A 165 10.42 -2.40 -21.53
CA LEU A 165 10.09 -2.66 -22.94
C LEU A 165 11.28 -2.49 -23.88
N LEU A 166 12.21 -1.59 -23.56
CA LEU A 166 13.41 -1.34 -24.36
C LEU A 166 14.52 -2.39 -24.13
N GLY A 167 14.28 -3.42 -23.31
CA GLY A 167 15.28 -4.45 -23.02
C GLY A 167 16.56 -3.89 -22.40
N LYS A 168 16.52 -2.67 -21.87
CA LYS A 168 17.60 -2.17 -21.01
C LYS A 168 17.70 -3.17 -19.86
N PRO A 169 18.91 -3.48 -19.36
CA PRO A 169 19.05 -4.30 -18.17
C PRO A 169 18.45 -3.52 -17.00
N GLY A 170 17.13 -3.63 -16.84
CA GLY A 170 16.52 -3.56 -15.54
C GLY A 170 17.20 -4.62 -14.68
N PRO A 171 17.34 -4.39 -13.37
CA PRO A 171 17.93 -5.38 -12.48
C PRO A 171 17.27 -6.73 -12.76
N LYS A 172 18.08 -7.81 -12.86
CA LYS A 172 17.65 -9.18 -13.18
C LYS A 172 16.53 -9.71 -12.26
N ARG A 173 16.22 -8.97 -11.18
CA ARG A 173 14.97 -8.96 -10.44
C ARG A 173 14.41 -7.54 -10.49
N SER A 174 13.34 -7.31 -11.22
CA SER A 174 12.69 -6.01 -11.30
C SER A 174 12.14 -5.55 -9.96
N VAL A 175 11.64 -6.49 -9.15
CA VAL A 175 11.27 -6.29 -7.75
C VAL A 175 12.45 -6.69 -6.88
N LYS A 176 12.98 -5.74 -6.09
CA LYS A 176 14.04 -5.98 -5.10
C LYS A 176 13.58 -6.87 -3.96
N ASP A 177 14.53 -7.33 -3.13
CA ASP A 177 14.22 -8.06 -1.91
C ASP A 177 13.45 -7.16 -0.92
N VAL A 178 12.59 -7.75 -0.07
CA VAL A 178 11.66 -7.00 0.80
C VAL A 178 12.37 -6.04 1.74
N GLU A 179 13.59 -6.39 2.13
CA GLU A 179 14.49 -5.62 3.00
C GLU A 179 14.78 -4.21 2.45
N GLU A 180 14.69 -4.01 1.13
CA GLU A 180 14.89 -2.71 0.48
C GLU A 180 13.67 -1.78 0.63
N TYR A 181 12.50 -2.33 0.96
CA TYR A 181 11.24 -1.59 1.09
C TYR A 181 10.75 -1.43 2.54
N ILE A 182 11.40 -2.08 3.51
CA ILE A 182 11.11 -1.88 4.94
C ILE A 182 11.98 -0.76 5.51
N GLU A 183 11.46 -0.11 6.55
CA GLU A 183 12.16 0.95 7.28
C GLU A 183 12.78 0.39 8.56
N LYS A 184 13.92 0.95 8.98
CA LYS A 184 14.53 0.58 10.26
C LYS A 184 13.72 1.20 11.40
N GLU A 185 13.53 0.44 12.47
CA GLU A 185 12.92 0.90 13.74
C GLU A 185 13.84 1.82 14.52
#